data_AF-A0A0L0MK61-F1
#
_entry.id   AF-A0A0L0MK61-F1
#
_cell.length_a   1.000
_cell.length_b   1.000
_cell.length_c   1.000
_cell.angle_alpha   90.00
_cell.angle_beta   90.00
_cell.angle_gamma   90.00
#
_symmetry.space_group_name_H-M   'P 1'
#
loop_
_entity.id
_entity.type
_entity.pdbx_description
1 polymer ?
#
loop_
_entity_poly.entity_id
_entity_poly.type
_entity_poly.pdbx_seq_one_letter_code
_entity_poly.pdbx_strand_id
1 'polypeptide(L)'
;MITNPIADLLTRIRNANQMRYEKLSVPRSKLKMKMLEVIKKTGFIKDFHLDKMQKNILVYLKYADDKERVIRGLKRVSRYVSVKQIPKVSHFGIALISTSKGILTNHEALTQKIGGQVLAYIW
;
A
#
# COMPACT_ATOMS: atom_id res chain seq x y z
N MET A 1 9.81 2.19 20.40
CA MET A 1 10.18 2.61 19.02
C MET A 1 9.42 1.76 18.01
N ILE A 2 8.81 2.36 16.98
CA ILE A 2 8.29 1.61 15.83
C ILE A 2 9.49 1.23 14.96
N THR A 3 9.92 -0.03 15.03
CA THR A 3 11.08 -0.52 14.27
C THR A 3 10.80 -0.64 12.77
N ASN A 4 9.52 -0.70 12.38
CA ASN A 4 9.18 -0.96 11.00
C ASN A 4 7.91 -0.23 10.48
N PRO A 5 8.06 0.97 9.88
CA PRO A 5 6.92 1.81 9.53
C PRO A 5 6.00 1.21 8.46
N ILE A 6 6.53 0.40 7.53
CA ILE A 6 5.70 -0.28 6.53
C ILE A 6 4.88 -1.41 7.18
N ALA A 7 5.50 -2.21 8.06
CA ALA A 7 4.80 -3.31 8.72
C ALA A 7 3.67 -2.79 9.62
N ASP A 8 3.93 -1.70 10.34
CA ASP A 8 2.93 -0.96 11.12
C ASP A 8 1.77 -0.48 10.24
N LEU A 9 2.04 0.17 9.10
CA LEU A 9 1.01 0.61 8.16
C LEU A 9 0.11 -0.55 7.72
N LEU A 10 0.71 -1.62 7.19
CA LEU A 10 -0.04 -2.76 6.66
C LEU A 10 -0.85 -3.47 7.76
N THR A 11 -0.30 -3.58 8.97
CA THR A 11 -1.00 -4.19 10.11
C THR A 11 -2.21 -3.35 10.52
N ARG A 12 -2.07 -2.03 10.61
CA ARG A 12 -3.20 -1.15 10.96
C ARG A 12 -4.30 -1.19 9.92
N ILE A 13 -3.95 -1.18 8.62
CA ILE A 13 -4.93 -1.33 7.53
C ILE A 13 -5.65 -2.67 7.67
N ARG A 14 -4.91 -3.78 7.84
CA ARG A 14 -5.49 -5.12 8.01
C ARG A 14 -6.49 -5.17 9.16
N ASN A 15 -6.11 -4.66 10.33
CA ASN A 15 -6.94 -4.72 11.53
C ASN A 15 -8.21 -3.87 11.36
N ALA A 16 -8.09 -2.64 10.84
CA ALA A 16 -9.23 -1.77 10.58
C ALA A 16 -10.17 -2.36 9.52
N ASN A 17 -9.62 -2.96 8.47
CA ASN A 17 -10.39 -3.63 7.42
C ASN A 17 -11.11 -4.88 7.95
N GLN A 18 -10.47 -5.67 8.81
CA GLN A 18 -11.13 -6.81 9.47
C GLN A 18 -12.29 -6.38 10.38
N MET A 19 -12.14 -5.26 11.07
CA MET A 19 -13.19 -4.68 11.92
C MET A 19 -14.21 -3.84 11.16
N ARG A 20 -14.10 -3.73 9.83
CA ARG A 20 -14.97 -2.94 8.96
C ARG A 20 -15.04 -1.45 9.33
N TYR A 21 -13.95 -0.90 9.86
CA TYR A 21 -13.88 0.53 10.18
C TYR A 21 -13.85 1.36 8.90
N GLU A 22 -14.50 2.52 8.92
CA GLU A 22 -14.49 3.45 7.79
C GLU A 22 -13.09 4.03 7.55
N LYS A 23 -12.35 4.30 8.63
CA LYS A 23 -11.02 4.92 8.57
C LYS A 23 -10.11 4.45 9.69
N LEU A 24 -8.81 4.67 9.50
CA LEU A 24 -7.77 4.46 10.51
C LEU A 24 -6.80 5.65 10.55
N SER A 25 -6.04 5.76 11.65
CA SER A 25 -4.98 6.75 11.82
C SER A 25 -3.62 6.07 11.96
N VAL A 26 -2.63 6.58 11.23
CA VAL A 26 -1.24 6.11 11.28
C VAL A 26 -0.28 7.29 11.41
N PRO A 27 0.84 7.16 12.16
CA PRO A 27 1.85 8.22 12.23
C PRO A 27 2.39 8.59 10.84
N ARG A 28 2.53 9.89 10.57
CA ARG A 28 2.97 10.41 9.27
C ARG A 28 4.39 9.93 8.94
N SER A 29 4.58 9.53 7.68
CA SER A 29 5.89 9.26 7.09
C SER A 29 5.83 9.52 5.60
N LYS A 30 6.90 10.09 5.02
CA LYS A 30 7.02 10.30 3.57
C LYS A 30 6.83 8.99 2.80
N LEU A 31 7.37 7.89 3.31
CA LEU A 31 7.23 6.56 2.71
C LEU A 31 5.78 6.06 2.75
N LYS A 32 5.11 6.20 3.90
CA LYS A 32 3.70 5.81 4.06
C LYS A 32 2.80 6.60 3.10
N MET A 33 3.01 7.90 2.95
CA MET A 33 2.25 8.74 2.01
C MET A 33 2.43 8.26 0.57
N LYS A 34 3.66 8.06 0.09
CA LYS A 34 3.93 7.54 -1.25
C LYS A 34 3.30 6.17 -1.50
N MET A 35 3.30 5.29 -0.50
CA MET A 35 2.60 4.00 -0.63
C MET A 35 1.09 4.21 -0.76
N LEU A 36 0.50 5.04 0.10
CA LEU A 36 -0.95 5.32 0.09
C LEU A 36 -1.40 5.99 -1.22
N GLU A 37 -0.57 6.82 -1.85
CA GLU A 37 -0.83 7.37 -3.19
C GLU A 37 -1.04 6.26 -4.22
N VAL A 38 -0.15 5.26 -4.27
CA VAL A 38 -0.26 4.14 -5.20
C VAL A 38 -1.45 3.24 -4.83
N ILE A 39 -1.68 2.98 -3.54
CA ILE A 39 -2.81 2.18 -3.04
C ILE A 39 -4.15 2.85 -3.37
N LYS A 40 -4.24 4.19 -3.28
CA LYS A 40 -5.41 4.97 -3.69
C LYS A 40 -5.61 4.91 -5.20
N LYS A 41 -4.55 5.17 -5.98
CA LYS A 41 -4.58 5.16 -7.45
C LYS A 41 -5.08 3.81 -8.01
N THR A 42 -4.70 2.72 -7.35
CA THR A 42 -5.11 1.35 -7.71
C THR A 42 -6.48 0.96 -7.17
N GLY A 43 -7.13 1.81 -6.37
CA GLY A 43 -8.50 1.65 -5.93
C GLY A 43 -8.71 0.78 -4.68
N PHE A 44 -7.65 0.43 -3.95
CA PHE A 44 -7.73 -0.38 -2.73
C PHE A 44 -8.20 0.40 -1.50
N ILE A 45 -7.98 1.72 -1.47
CA ILE A 45 -8.50 2.63 -0.45
C ILE A 45 -9.32 3.73 -1.12
N LYS A 46 -10.22 4.35 -0.36
CA LYS A 46 -11.06 5.46 -0.86
C LYS A 46 -10.23 6.74 -0.94
N ASP A 47 -9.61 7.12 0.17
CA ASP A 47 -8.75 8.31 0.24
C ASP A 47 -7.78 8.26 1.44
N PHE A 48 -6.87 9.22 1.52
CA PHE A 48 -6.13 9.53 2.72
C PHE A 48 -5.81 11.04 2.81
N HIS A 49 -5.80 11.58 4.03
CA HIS A 49 -5.43 12.97 4.30
C HIS A 49 -4.57 13.08 5.55
N LEU A 50 -3.90 14.22 5.72
CA LEU A 50 -3.26 14.54 6.99
C LEU A 50 -4.31 15.01 8.00
N ASP A 51 -4.11 14.69 9.28
CA ASP A 51 -4.91 15.29 10.35
C ASP A 51 -4.61 16.79 10.49
N LYS A 52 -5.40 17.51 11.29
CA LYS A 52 -5.25 18.97 11.47
C LYS A 52 -3.85 19.37 11.94
N MET A 53 -3.22 18.55 12.77
CA MET A 53 -1.87 18.78 13.29
C MET A 53 -0.76 18.29 12.34
N GLN A 54 -1.13 17.67 11.21
CA GLN A 54 -0.25 16.99 10.28
C GLN A 54 0.70 15.95 10.89
N LYS A 55 0.33 15.40 12.05
CA LYS A 55 1.10 14.38 12.77
C LYS A 55 0.75 12.98 12.29
N ASN A 56 -0.49 12.77 11.87
CA ASN A 56 -0.98 11.49 11.39
C ASN A 56 -1.56 11.58 9.99
N ILE A 57 -1.62 10.43 9.34
CA ILE A 57 -2.34 10.18 8.10
C ILE A 57 -3.63 9.45 8.46
N LEU A 58 -4.76 10.05 8.11
CA LEU A 58 -6.09 9.44 8.16
C LEU A 58 -6.31 8.70 6.84
N VAL A 59 -6.48 7.38 6.89
CA VAL A 59 -6.72 6.53 5.72
C VAL A 59 -8.16 6.07 5.73
N TYR A 60 -8.90 6.32 4.66
CA TYR A 60 -10.29 5.92 4.47
C TYR A 60 -10.36 4.63 3.66
N LEU A 61 -10.91 3.59 4.26
CA LEU A 61 -11.01 2.27 3.65
C LEU A 61 -12.14 2.24 2.62
N LYS A 62 -11.99 1.38 1.61
CA LYS A 62 -12.99 1.15 0.57
C LYS A 62 -13.65 -0.21 0.80
N TYR A 63 -14.97 -0.22 0.71
CA TYR A 63 -15.81 -1.41 0.72
C TYR A 63 -16.69 -1.39 -0.54
N ALA A 64 -17.04 -2.56 -1.05
CA ALA A 64 -18.02 -2.71 -2.13
C ALA A 64 -19.46 -2.50 -1.61
N ASP A 65 -20.44 -2.45 -2.51
CA ASP A 65 -21.84 -2.12 -2.18
C ASP A 65 -22.50 -3.12 -1.22
N ASP A 66 -22.10 -4.39 -1.30
CA ASP A 66 -22.47 -5.48 -0.39
C ASP A 66 -21.67 -5.49 0.93
N LYS A 67 -20.89 -4.42 1.18
CA LYS A 67 -19.92 -4.30 2.26
C LYS A 67 -18.78 -5.31 2.17
N GLU A 68 -18.51 -5.92 1.01
CA GLU A 68 -17.31 -6.73 0.85
C GLU A 68 -16.03 -5.88 0.94
N ARG A 69 -14.98 -6.52 1.46
CA ARG A 69 -13.66 -5.88 1.61
C ARG A 69 -12.96 -5.88 0.26
N VAL A 70 -12.57 -4.69 -0.19
CA VAL A 70 -11.74 -4.55 -1.41
C VAL A 70 -10.32 -5.09 -1.17
N ILE A 71 -9.77 -4.84 0.02
CA ILE A 71 -8.50 -5.44 0.44
C ILE A 71 -8.80 -6.80 1.08
N ARG A 72 -8.37 -7.90 0.45
CA ARG A 72 -8.49 -9.27 0.96
C ARG A 72 -7.22 -9.74 1.66
N GLY A 73 -6.06 -9.22 1.25
CA GLY A 73 -4.75 -9.61 1.76
C GLY A 73 -3.69 -8.52 1.68
N LEU A 74 -2.82 -8.51 2.68
CA LEU A 74 -1.67 -7.61 2.79
C LEU A 74 -0.46 -8.42 3.23
N LYS A 75 0.63 -8.39 2.45
CA LYS A 75 1.87 -9.09 2.81
C LYS A 75 3.05 -8.15 2.65
N ARG A 76 3.75 -7.91 3.75
CA ARG A 76 5.03 -7.20 3.74
C ARG A 76 6.10 -8.06 3.05
N VAL A 77 6.95 -7.41 2.25
CA VAL A 77 8.16 -7.99 1.66
C VAL A 77 9.32 -7.03 1.87
N SER A 78 10.54 -7.50 1.69
CA SER A 78 11.72 -6.64 1.57
C SER A 78 12.78 -7.38 0.76
N ARG A 79 12.58 -7.45 -0.56
CA ARG A 79 13.54 -8.09 -1.47
C ARG A 79 13.80 -7.22 -2.68
N TYR A 80 15.04 -7.15 -3.12
CA TYR A 80 15.40 -6.47 -4.37
C TYR A 80 15.15 -7.39 -5.57
N VAL A 81 14.63 -6.82 -6.66
CA VAL A 81 14.34 -7.52 -7.90
C VAL A 81 14.88 -6.72 -9.08
N SER A 82 15.50 -7.42 -10.03
CA SER A 82 15.74 -6.89 -11.38
C SER A 82 14.43 -6.85 -12.17
N VAL A 83 14.44 -6.16 -13.33
CA VAL A 83 13.28 -6.08 -14.23
C VAL A 83 12.72 -7.45 -14.59
N LYS A 84 13.62 -8.43 -14.85
CA LYS A 84 13.25 -9.80 -15.22
C LYS A 84 12.61 -10.58 -14.05
N GLN A 85 12.84 -10.14 -12.81
CA GLN A 85 12.38 -10.80 -11.58
C GLN A 85 11.21 -10.06 -10.92
N ILE A 86 10.65 -9.03 -11.58
CA ILE A 86 9.47 -8.33 -11.08
C ILE A 86 8.35 -9.37 -10.91
N PRO A 87 7.76 -9.47 -9.71
CA PRO A 87 6.73 -10.47 -9.43
C PRO A 87 5.49 -10.23 -10.31
N LYS A 88 5.03 -11.31 -10.94
CA LYS A 88 3.69 -11.36 -11.51
C LYS A 88 2.70 -11.57 -10.36
N VAL A 89 1.87 -10.57 -10.11
CA VAL A 89 0.77 -10.69 -9.16
C VAL A 89 -0.49 -11.08 -9.95
N SER A 90 -1.44 -11.76 -9.32
CA SER A 90 -2.72 -12.09 -9.95
C SER A 90 -3.41 -10.82 -10.48
N HIS A 91 -4.35 -10.98 -11.41
CA HIS A 91 -5.08 -9.86 -12.03
C HIS A 91 -5.78 -8.92 -11.02
N PHE A 92 -6.00 -9.36 -9.78
CA PHE A 92 -6.68 -8.61 -8.73
C PHE A 92 -5.72 -7.99 -7.68
N GLY A 93 -4.41 -8.13 -7.85
CA GLY A 93 -3.43 -7.65 -6.87
C GLY A 93 -2.29 -6.83 -7.46
N ILE A 94 -1.56 -6.14 -6.58
CA ILE A 94 -0.38 -5.35 -6.93
C ILE A 94 0.81 -5.68 -6.05
N ALA A 95 2.01 -5.45 -6.58
CA ALA A 95 3.22 -5.33 -5.78
C ALA A 95 3.64 -3.85 -5.73
N LEU A 96 3.90 -3.34 -4.53
CA LEU A 96 4.50 -2.02 -4.34
C LEU A 96 6.02 -2.15 -4.40
N ILE A 97 6.64 -1.47 -5.35
CA ILE A 97 8.08 -1.55 -5.63
C ILE A 97 8.70 -0.16 -5.49
N SER A 98 9.66 -0.01 -4.58
CA SER A 98 10.47 1.19 -4.45
C SER A 98 11.55 1.19 -5.53
N THR A 99 11.54 2.20 -6.39
CA THR A 99 12.45 2.35 -7.52
C THR A 99 13.13 3.73 -7.49
N SER A 100 14.08 3.96 -8.39
CA SER A 100 14.70 5.29 -8.58
C SER A 100 13.71 6.38 -9.01
N LYS A 101 12.56 6.01 -9.59
CA LYS A 101 11.50 6.94 -10.01
C LYS A 101 10.36 7.07 -8.98
N GLY A 102 10.51 6.48 -7.79
CA GLY A 102 9.48 6.46 -6.75
C GLY A 102 8.86 5.08 -6.54
N ILE A 103 7.70 5.04 -5.90
CA ILE A 103 6.98 3.79 -5.65
C ILE A 103 6.07 3.51 -6.84
N LEU A 104 6.26 2.36 -7.46
CA LEU A 104 5.50 1.91 -8.62
C LEU A 104 4.80 0.59 -8.31
N THR A 105 3.73 0.31 -9.04
CA THR A 105 3.18 -1.04 -9.14
C THR A 105 4.11 -1.96 -9.93
N ASN A 106 3.96 -3.28 -9.79
CA ASN A 106 4.63 -4.26 -10.67
C ASN A 106 4.38 -3.99 -12.16
N HIS A 107 3.15 -3.59 -12.53
CA HIS A 107 2.81 -3.28 -13.91
C HIS A 107 3.56 -2.04 -14.43
N GLU A 108 3.55 -0.95 -13.66
CA GLU A 108 4.27 0.29 -14.02
C GLU A 108 5.79 0.06 -14.08
N ALA A 109 6.34 -0.70 -13.14
CA ALA A 109 7.76 -1.03 -13.11
C ALA A 109 8.18 -1.88 -14.33
N LEU A 110 7.35 -2.85 -14.75
CA LEU A 110 7.56 -3.63 -15.98
C LEU A 110 7.48 -2.74 -17.22
N THR A 111 6.46 -1.89 -17.31
CA THR A 111 6.25 -0.97 -18.44
C THR A 111 7.44 -0.04 -18.61
N GLN A 112 7.97 0.49 -17.50
CA GLN A 112 9.11 1.39 -17.52
C GLN A 112 10.47 0.67 -17.56
N LYS A 113 10.49 -0.67 -17.50
CA LYS A 113 11.70 -1.50 -17.43
C LYS A 113 12.65 -1.11 -16.28
N ILE A 114 12.10 -0.93 -15.07
CA ILE A 114 12.86 -0.52 -13.88
C ILE A 114 12.67 -1.54 -12.76
N GLY A 115 13.78 -2.03 -12.20
CA GLY A 115 13.80 -2.89 -11.00
C GLY A 115 13.73 -2.08 -9.70
N GLY A 116 13.80 -2.76 -8.56
CA GLY A 116 13.76 -2.08 -7.27
C GLY A 116 13.52 -3.02 -6.10
N GLN A 117 13.16 -2.43 -4.95
CA GLN A 117 12.82 -3.18 -3.74
C GLN A 117 11.32 -3.42 -3.65
N VAL A 118 10.90 -4.68 -3.63
CA VAL A 118 9.51 -5.04 -3.36
C VAL A 118 9.23 -4.82 -1.87
N LEU A 119 8.30 -3.91 -1.57
CA LEU A 119 7.91 -3.51 -0.21
C LEU A 119 6.73 -4.31 0.32
N ALA A 120 5.73 -4.57 -0.54
CA ALA A 120 4.50 -5.23 -0.14
C ALA A 120 3.73 -5.80 -1.34
N TYR A 121 2.88 -6.78 -1.05
CA TYR A 121 1.82 -7.25 -1.93
C TYR A 121 0.46 -6.89 -1.31
N ILE A 122 -0.50 -6.55 -2.16
CA ILE A 122 -1.88 -6.19 -1.80
C ILE A 122 -2.82 -6.86 -2.81
N TRP A 123 -3.88 -7.52 -2.33
CA TRP A 123 -4.91 -8.16 -3.14
C TRP A 123 -6.21 -8.28 -2.33
#